data_AF-A0A1A9WKE9-F1
#
_entry.id   AF-A0A1A9WKE9-F1
#
_cell.length_a   1.000
_cell.length_b   1.000
_cell.length_c   1.000
_cell.angle_alpha   90.00
_cell.angle_beta   90.00
_cell.angle_gamma   90.00
#
_symmetry.space_group_name_H-M   'P 1'
#
loop_
_entity.id
_entity.type
_entity.pdbx_description
1 polymer ?
#
loop_
_entity_poly.entity_id
_entity_poly.type
_entity_poly.pdbx_seq_one_letter_code
_entity_poly.pdbx_strand_id
1 'polypeptide(L)'
;MLRLSSSSSSPLPPPPTVSLTNCKRSNVSKHFTKLKKFMHPINAFIVGYFNESVIHGIKYVVKSGLTIIERFIWFSLVTISMYFSIKIGLQSVDKYYTKSTVLGLERNYYYWNTTMPSVTICPLARLNKRLFHDYIR
;
A
#
# COMPACT_ATOMS: atom_id res chain seq x y z
N MET A 1 -33.73 -78.87 -39.22
CA MET A 1 -32.60 -78.63 -38.29
C MET A 1 -31.29 -78.74 -39.07
N LEU A 2 -30.80 -77.62 -39.62
CA LEU A 2 -29.54 -77.55 -40.36
C LEU A 2 -28.59 -76.65 -39.55
N ARG A 3 -27.47 -77.20 -39.08
CA ARG A 3 -26.34 -76.44 -38.52
C ARG A 3 -25.50 -75.91 -39.69
N LEU A 4 -25.28 -74.61 -39.72
CA LEU A 4 -24.33 -73.96 -40.63
C LEU A 4 -23.17 -73.35 -39.84
N SER A 5 -21.98 -73.81 -40.21
CA SER A 5 -20.66 -73.17 -40.29
C SER A 5 -20.28 -72.02 -39.36
N SER A 6 -19.29 -72.35 -38.52
CA SER A 6 -17.93 -71.74 -38.47
C SER A 6 -17.76 -70.28 -38.91
N SER A 7 -17.35 -69.44 -37.96
CA SER A 7 -16.52 -68.26 -38.24
C SER A 7 -15.29 -68.33 -37.34
N SER A 8 -14.16 -68.63 -37.96
CA SER A 8 -12.81 -68.62 -37.39
C SER A 8 -12.26 -67.20 -37.46
N SER A 9 -12.16 -66.52 -36.33
CA SER A 9 -11.40 -65.27 -36.19
C SER A 9 -9.96 -65.58 -35.78
N SER A 10 -9.04 -65.33 -36.70
CA SER A 10 -7.59 -65.41 -36.51
C SER A 10 -7.08 -64.38 -35.48
N PRO A 11 -6.10 -64.73 -34.61
CA PRO A 11 -5.52 -63.78 -33.66
C PRO A 11 -4.62 -62.76 -34.36
N LEU A 12 -4.76 -61.49 -33.97
CA LEU A 12 -3.89 -60.38 -34.39
C LEU A 12 -2.46 -60.57 -33.85
N PRO A 13 -1.40 -60.21 -34.61
CA PRO A 13 -0.03 -60.25 -34.12
C PRO A 13 0.20 -59.20 -33.02
N PRO A 14 1.09 -59.47 -32.04
CA PRO A 14 1.40 -58.54 -30.97
C PRO A 14 2.15 -57.30 -31.49
N PRO A 15 1.93 -56.12 -30.87
CA PRO A 15 2.61 -54.89 -31.26
C PRO A 15 4.13 -54.93 -30.95
N PRO A 16 4.94 -54.19 -31.72
CA PRO A 16 6.40 -54.17 -31.54
C PRO A 16 6.78 -53.62 -30.17
N THR A 17 7.72 -54.31 -29.51
CA THR A 17 8.28 -53.95 -28.22
C THR A 17 9.15 -52.71 -28.38
N VAL A 18 8.60 -51.54 -28.05
CA VAL A 18 9.36 -50.29 -27.98
C VAL A 18 10.26 -50.39 -26.75
N SER A 19 11.55 -50.56 -26.97
CA SER A 19 12.59 -50.46 -25.95
C SER A 19 12.54 -49.07 -25.32
N LEU A 20 12.06 -48.99 -24.08
CA LEU A 20 12.13 -47.79 -23.25
C LEU A 20 13.60 -47.48 -22.97
N THR A 21 14.19 -46.65 -23.82
CA THR A 21 15.46 -46.00 -23.55
C THR A 21 15.31 -45.19 -22.26
N ASN A 22 16.09 -45.62 -21.27
CA ASN A 22 16.19 -45.03 -19.95
C ASN A 22 16.72 -43.58 -20.08
N CYS A 23 15.81 -42.61 -20.20
CA CYS A 23 16.19 -41.21 -20.08
C CYS A 23 16.19 -40.84 -18.59
N LYS A 24 17.40 -40.77 -18.06
CA LYS A 24 17.82 -40.32 -16.74
C LYS A 24 16.96 -39.14 -16.24
N ARG A 25 15.95 -39.43 -15.40
CA ARG A 25 15.08 -38.44 -14.76
C ARG A 25 15.89 -37.60 -13.77
N SER A 26 16.35 -36.45 -14.22
CA SER A 26 17.19 -35.53 -13.44
C SER A 26 16.46 -35.02 -12.18
N ASN A 27 17.21 -34.94 -11.08
CA ASN A 27 16.78 -34.57 -9.73
C ASN A 27 16.25 -33.12 -9.59
N VAL A 28 16.15 -32.34 -10.67
CA VAL A 28 15.73 -30.93 -10.68
C VAL A 28 14.23 -30.75 -10.34
N SER A 29 13.39 -31.75 -10.65
CA SER A 29 11.93 -31.70 -10.42
C SER A 29 11.51 -31.81 -8.94
N LYS A 30 12.34 -32.44 -8.09
CA LYS A 30 12.00 -32.71 -6.68
C LYS A 30 12.05 -31.45 -5.81
N HIS A 31 12.90 -30.48 -6.15
CA HIS A 31 13.02 -29.24 -5.40
C HIS A 31 11.82 -28.30 -5.63
N PHE A 32 11.39 -28.18 -6.88
CA PHE A 32 10.22 -27.38 -7.27
C PHE A 32 8.90 -27.94 -6.69
N THR A 33 8.80 -29.26 -6.57
CA THR A 33 7.60 -29.93 -6.01
C THR A 33 7.53 -29.85 -4.47
N LYS A 34 8.67 -29.81 -3.77
CA LYS A 34 8.72 -29.56 -2.32
C LYS A 34 8.32 -28.12 -1.97
N LEU A 35 8.75 -27.15 -2.78
CA LEU A 35 8.34 -25.74 -2.66
C LEU A 35 6.84 -25.55 -2.94
N LYS A 36 6.31 -26.22 -3.97
CA LYS A 36 4.89 -26.13 -4.34
C LYS A 36 3.94 -26.66 -3.25
N LYS A 37 4.35 -27.68 -2.48
CA LYS A 37 3.59 -28.21 -1.33
C LYS A 37 3.54 -27.23 -0.16
N PHE A 38 4.62 -26.49 0.08
CA PHE A 38 4.66 -25.47 1.14
C PHE A 38 3.93 -24.18 0.74
N MET A 39 3.88 -23.88 -0.56
CA MET A 39 3.23 -22.68 -1.08
C MET A 39 1.70 -22.78 -1.10
N HIS A 40 1.12 -23.97 -1.03
CA HIS A 40 -0.32 -24.16 -1.01
C HIS A 40 -1.01 -23.54 0.22
N PRO A 41 -0.59 -23.83 1.48
CA PRO A 41 -1.21 -23.21 2.66
C PRO A 41 -0.99 -21.69 2.70
N ILE A 42 0.18 -21.22 2.26
CA ILE A 42 0.51 -19.80 2.22
C ILE A 42 -0.36 -19.06 1.18
N ASN A 43 -0.53 -19.63 -0.02
CA ASN A 43 -1.37 -19.03 -1.04
C ASN A 43 -2.84 -19.00 -0.60
N ALA A 44 -3.34 -20.04 0.06
CA ALA A 44 -4.70 -20.05 0.62
C ALA A 44 -4.89 -18.96 1.69
N PHE A 45 -3.91 -18.80 2.58
CA PHE A 45 -3.92 -17.73 3.59
C PHE A 45 -3.89 -16.33 2.97
N ILE A 46 -3.00 -16.12 2.01
CA ILE A 46 -2.86 -14.85 1.27
C ILE A 46 -4.17 -14.50 0.54
N VAL A 47 -4.79 -15.47 -0.12
CA VAL A 47 -6.07 -15.28 -0.82
C VAL A 47 -7.20 -14.96 0.17
N GLY A 48 -7.24 -15.63 1.32
CA GLY A 48 -8.20 -15.33 2.37
C GLY A 48 -8.03 -13.91 2.93
N TYR A 49 -6.81 -13.55 3.28
CA TYR A 49 -6.47 -12.23 3.83
C TYR A 49 -6.79 -11.10 2.85
N PHE A 50 -6.45 -11.26 1.56
CA PHE A 50 -6.70 -10.23 0.56
C PHE A 50 -8.17 -10.08 0.17
N ASN A 51 -9.01 -11.11 0.39
CA ASN A 51 -10.46 -10.98 0.19
C ASN A 51 -11.13 -10.13 1.29
N GLU A 52 -10.67 -10.25 2.53
CA GLU A 52 -11.20 -9.51 3.70
C GLU A 52 -10.48 -8.18 3.96
N SER A 53 -9.41 -7.88 3.21
CA SER A 53 -8.63 -6.67 3.42
C SER A 53 -9.38 -5.39 3.01
N VAL A 54 -9.13 -4.31 3.74
CA VAL A 54 -9.70 -2.97 3.47
C VAL A 54 -9.13 -2.36 2.17
N ILE A 55 -8.00 -2.90 1.69
CA ILE A 55 -7.30 -2.40 0.50
C ILE A 55 -7.99 -2.94 -0.76
N HIS A 56 -9.00 -2.19 -1.21
CA HIS A 56 -9.88 -2.56 -2.33
C HIS A 56 -9.13 -2.95 -3.61
N GLY A 57 -7.98 -2.31 -3.90
CA GLY A 57 -7.20 -2.59 -5.10
C GLY A 57 -6.55 -3.98 -5.13
N ILE A 58 -6.19 -4.54 -3.96
CA ILE A 58 -5.48 -5.83 -3.88
C ILE A 58 -6.41 -7.02 -4.18
N LYS A 59 -7.71 -6.87 -3.89
CA LYS A 59 -8.73 -7.88 -4.21
C LYS A 59 -8.78 -8.23 -5.70
N TYR A 60 -8.60 -7.24 -6.57
CA TYR A 60 -8.63 -7.44 -8.02
C TYR A 60 -7.37 -8.14 -8.57
N VAL A 61 -6.25 -8.05 -7.86
CA VAL A 61 -5.01 -8.77 -8.21
C VAL A 61 -5.16 -10.28 -8.00
N VAL A 62 -5.94 -10.67 -6.99
CA VAL A 62 -6.09 -12.05 -6.53
C VAL A 62 -7.32 -12.74 -7.14
N LYS A 63 -8.30 -11.97 -7.61
CA LYS A 63 -9.55 -12.52 -8.16
C LYS A 63 -9.30 -13.44 -9.36
N SER A 64 -9.80 -14.66 -9.26
CA SER A 64 -9.76 -15.66 -10.33
C SER A 64 -10.79 -15.31 -11.40
N GLY A 65 -10.38 -15.26 -12.67
CA GLY A 65 -11.26 -14.95 -13.82
C GLY A 65 -10.94 -13.66 -14.59
N LEU A 66 -9.99 -12.84 -14.13
CA LEU A 66 -9.56 -11.63 -14.84
C LEU A 66 -8.38 -11.92 -15.77
N THR A 67 -8.29 -11.16 -16.87
CA THR A 67 -7.19 -11.24 -17.82
C THR A 67 -5.85 -10.87 -17.17
N ILE A 68 -4.75 -11.42 -17.68
CA ILE A 68 -3.41 -11.19 -17.13
C ILE A 68 -3.03 -9.70 -17.19
N ILE A 69 -3.41 -9.01 -18.25
CA ILE A 69 -3.15 -7.58 -18.45
C ILE A 69 -3.83 -6.75 -17.36
N GLU A 70 -5.09 -7.06 -17.08
CA GLU A 70 -5.86 -6.37 -16.04
C GLU A 70 -5.21 -6.53 -14.67
N ARG A 71 -4.70 -7.74 -14.35
CA ARG A 71 -3.94 -7.97 -13.11
C ARG A 71 -2.69 -7.11 -13.01
N PHE A 72 -1.95 -6.94 -14.10
CA PHE A 72 -0.78 -6.07 -14.14
C PHE A 72 -1.14 -4.60 -13.94
N ILE A 73 -2.27 -4.14 -14.49
CA ILE A 73 -2.77 -2.77 -14.29
C ILE A 73 -3.14 -2.55 -12.82
N TRP A 74 -3.87 -3.47 -12.20
CA TRP A 74 -4.23 -3.36 -10.78
C TRP A 74 -2.99 -3.40 -9.88
N PHE A 75 -2.04 -4.28 -10.18
CA PHE A 75 -0.79 -4.38 -9.45
C PHE A 75 0.05 -3.10 -9.55
N SER A 76 0.19 -2.53 -10.74
CA SER A 76 0.93 -1.28 -10.94
C SER A 76 0.23 -0.12 -10.23
N LEU A 77 -1.09 -0.02 -10.30
CA LEU A 77 -1.86 1.04 -9.65
C LEU A 77 -1.73 1.00 -8.12
N VAL A 78 -1.78 -0.18 -7.51
CA VAL A 78 -1.54 -0.35 -6.07
C VAL A 78 -0.11 0.03 -5.70
N THR A 79 0.87 -0.41 -6.49
CA THR A 79 2.30 -0.12 -6.24
C THR A 79 2.59 1.38 -6.33
N ILE A 80 2.06 2.04 -7.35
CA ILE A 80 2.20 3.49 -7.56
C ILE A 80 1.53 4.24 -6.40
N SER A 81 0.31 3.87 -6.03
CA SER A 81 -0.41 4.49 -4.90
C SER A 81 0.38 4.42 -3.59
N MET A 82 0.95 3.25 -3.27
CA MET A 82 1.78 3.06 -2.09
C MET A 82 3.03 3.95 -2.12
N TYR A 83 3.72 4.00 -3.26
CA TYR A 83 4.90 4.86 -3.44
C TYR A 83 4.57 6.35 -3.22
N PHE A 84 3.51 6.85 -3.84
CA PHE A 84 3.09 8.24 -3.67
C PHE A 84 2.64 8.54 -2.25
N SER A 85 1.91 7.63 -1.59
CA SER A 85 1.50 7.78 -0.19
C SER A 85 2.70 7.97 0.73
N ILE A 86 3.74 7.14 0.58
CA ILE A 86 4.97 7.27 1.36
C ILE A 86 5.68 8.60 1.05
N LYS A 87 5.83 8.96 -0.22
CA LYS A 87 6.49 10.22 -0.62
C LYS A 87 5.78 11.45 -0.08
N ILE A 88 4.45 11.50 -0.19
CA ILE A 88 3.63 12.60 0.34
C ILE A 88 3.71 12.62 1.86
N GLY A 89 3.65 11.47 2.53
CA GLY A 89 3.81 11.37 3.98
C GLY A 89 5.13 11.97 4.46
N LEU A 90 6.25 11.59 3.83
CA LEU A 90 7.57 12.15 4.14
C LEU A 90 7.64 13.67 3.88
N GLN A 91 7.06 14.15 2.78
CA GLN A 91 7.00 15.58 2.49
C GLN A 91 6.14 16.36 3.48
N SER A 92 5.05 15.77 3.96
CA SER A 92 4.18 16.38 4.99
C SER A 92 4.90 16.49 6.32
N VAL A 93 5.65 15.45 6.71
CA VAL A 93 6.47 15.44 7.92
C VAL A 93 7.60 16.47 7.81
N ASP A 94 8.30 16.52 6.66
CA ASP A 94 9.34 17.52 6.42
C ASP A 94 8.77 18.95 6.50
N LYS A 95 7.61 19.21 5.89
CA LYS A 95 6.92 20.50 6.01
C LYS A 95 6.49 20.81 7.44
N TYR A 96 6.03 19.82 8.21
CA TYR A 96 5.65 20.00 9.61
C TYR A 96 6.83 20.47 10.47
N TYR A 97 8.03 19.94 10.24
CA TYR A 97 9.22 20.33 10.98
C TYR A 97 9.89 21.61 10.46
N THR A 98 9.81 21.88 9.15
CA THR A 98 10.57 22.98 8.51
C THR A 98 9.76 24.25 8.28
N LYS A 99 8.43 24.17 8.22
CA LYS A 99 7.56 25.34 7.98
C LYS A 99 6.94 25.79 9.29
N SER A 100 7.15 27.06 9.63
CA SER A 100 6.59 27.69 10.82
C SER A 100 5.06 27.79 10.74
N THR A 101 4.39 27.64 11.87
CA THR A 101 2.94 27.73 12.04
C THR A 101 2.39 29.03 11.46
N VAL A 102 1.45 28.94 10.51
CA VAL A 102 0.71 30.12 10.02
C VAL A 102 -0.37 30.44 11.06
N LEU A 103 -0.13 31.48 11.86
CA LEU A 103 -1.12 31.98 12.81
C LEU A 103 -2.22 32.73 12.04
N GLY A 104 -3.42 32.15 12.00
CA GLY A 104 -4.62 32.86 11.53
C GLY A 104 -5.08 33.84 12.59
N LEU A 105 -5.02 35.14 12.30
CA LEU A 105 -5.61 36.16 13.16
C LEU A 105 -7.10 36.26 12.88
N GLU A 106 -7.91 35.60 13.71
CA GLU A 106 -9.35 35.78 13.69
C GLU A 106 -9.72 37.07 14.43
N ARG A 107 -10.34 38.02 13.72
CA ARG A 107 -10.92 39.21 14.34
C ARG A 107 -12.32 38.90 14.82
N ASN A 108 -12.49 38.78 16.13
CA ASN A 108 -13.79 38.69 16.77
C ASN A 108 -14.47 40.08 16.80
N TYR A 109 -15.07 40.49 15.68
CA TYR A 109 -15.71 41.80 15.52
C TYR A 109 -17.08 41.92 16.20
N TYR A 110 -17.70 40.80 16.59
CA TYR A 110 -18.98 40.78 17.30
C TYR A 110 -18.86 41.08 18.81
N TYR A 111 -17.64 41.10 19.34
CA TYR A 111 -17.39 41.31 20.77
C TYR A 111 -17.10 42.78 21.05
N TRP A 112 -18.14 43.51 21.49
CA TRP A 112 -18.05 44.95 21.78
C TRP A 112 -17.70 45.25 23.24
N ASN A 113 -17.86 44.28 24.14
CA ASN A 113 -17.57 44.42 25.57
C ASN A 113 -16.11 44.02 25.86
N THR A 114 -15.16 44.91 25.55
CA THR A 114 -13.72 44.69 25.83
C THR A 114 -13.28 45.48 27.06
N THR A 115 -12.36 44.92 27.85
CA THR A 115 -11.79 45.62 29.00
C THR A 115 -10.88 46.76 28.54
N MET A 116 -10.99 47.92 29.18
CA MET A 116 -10.08 49.05 28.90
C MET A 116 -8.62 48.65 29.17
N PRO A 117 -7.69 48.88 28.23
CA PRO A 117 -6.27 48.58 28.43
C PRO A 117 -5.62 49.56 29.40
N SER A 118 -4.49 49.16 29.98
CA SER A 118 -3.66 50.06 30.79
C SER A 118 -3.08 51.17 29.90
N VAL A 119 -3.37 52.42 30.25
CA VAL A 119 -2.81 53.59 29.58
C VAL A 119 -1.66 54.12 30.42
N THR A 120 -0.44 54.04 29.88
CA THR A 120 0.75 54.65 30.48
C THR A 120 1.11 55.90 29.70
N ILE A 121 1.10 57.05 30.36
CA ILE A 121 1.44 58.35 29.76
C ILE A 121 2.85 58.72 30.18
N CYS A 122 3.76 58.91 29.23
CA CYS A 122 5.09 59.45 29.48
C CYS A 122 5.12 60.95 29.13
N PRO A 123 5.52 61.85 30.04
CA PRO A 123 5.74 63.24 29.69
C PRO A 123 6.89 63.36 28.68
N LEU A 124 6.73 64.23 27.68
CA LEU A 124 7.75 64.47 26.66
C LEU A 124 9.03 65.11 27.26
N ALA A 125 8.84 65.97 28.27
CA ALA A 125 9.92 66.51 29.05
C ALA A 125 10.33 65.52 30.15
N ARG A 126 11.55 64.99 30.05
CA ARG A 126 12.13 64.04 31.02
C ARG A 126 12.36 64.66 32.40
N LEU A 127 12.71 65.95 32.47
CA LEU A 127 13.02 66.65 33.71
C LEU A 127 12.28 67.99 33.79
N ASN A 128 11.73 68.28 34.96
CA ASN A 128 11.25 69.61 35.29
C ASN A 128 12.44 70.48 35.72
N LYS A 129 12.84 71.43 34.86
CA LYS A 129 14.00 72.30 35.08
C LYS A 129 13.94 73.07 36.40
N ARG A 130 12.74 73.45 36.86
CA ARG A 130 12.55 74.20 38.10
C ARG A 130 12.85 73.33 39.32
N LEU A 131 12.23 72.14 39.39
CA LEU A 131 12.46 71.18 40.47
C LEU A 131 13.92 70.69 40.51
N PHE A 132 14.54 70.51 39.34
CA PHE A 132 15.94 70.12 39.24
C PHE A 132 16.89 71.20 39.80
N HIS A 133 16.64 72.47 39.49
CA HIS A 133 17.44 73.58 39.98
C HIS A 133 17.26 73.79 41.49
N ASP A 134 16.05 73.59 42.02
CA ASP A 134 15.77 73.66 43.46
C ASP A 134 16.44 72.50 44.24
N TYR A 135 16.65 71.34 43.61
CA TYR A 135 17.35 70.19 44.22
C TYR A 135 18.88 70.34 44.25
N ILE A 136 19.48 71.09 43.32
CA ILE A 136 20.95 71.26 43.21
C ILE A 136 21.50 72.34 44.16
N ARG A 137 20.62 73.13 44.78
CA ARG A 137 20.99 74.21 45.72
C ARG A 137 21.06 73.70 47.15
#